data_AF-A0A8K0ACJ9-F1
#
_entry.id   AF-A0A8K0ACJ9-F1
#
_cell.length_a   1.000
_cell.length_b   1.000
_cell.length_c   1.000
_cell.angle_alpha   90.00
_cell.angle_beta   90.00
_cell.angle_gamma   90.00
#
_symmetry.space_group_name_H-M   'P 1'
#
loop_
_entity.id
_entity.type
_entity.pdbx_description
1 polymer ?
#
loop_
_entity_poly.entity_id
_entity_poly.type
_entity_poly.pdbx_seq_one_letter_code
_entity_poly.pdbx_strand_id
1 'polypeptide(L)'
;MCESCSSNRLKVALGCAVTLVFVIIGLYFAFRGHQEARAQQVCYDGLGCFSRGGDFPDALPESPSEINTQFLLYTRANPTAEQHIMYDDASSVHNSYFDSSKKMKILVHGYMDDKTEEWLILAREAILAREDVNVIVVDWGGGANSLNYIQVAANTRVVGAQIARFINYLMQLTFLSESSVHLIGHSLGAHISGYAGERLQPRPARITALDAAEPGFQGMPTHARLDPSDAMFVDAIHTDGESILSLGFGMSQPVGHLDFYPNGGSEQPGCEESILDFIVSEGLIDGSKYFVTCNHKRASRLFIESISASCPWRGYPCSDWEAFQAGQCLTCGAVGCHRMGYEANKNTMSAGAENVKLYFTTEGESPYCHREEHRVSLTMSAGADFREVQEMYVTLHGTGGSSAKVMVVEDDKDFEPGQTYVFMVGTSDDLGTVTSVDVQWEEDDDWYNPFTWFNSPTLVLDRLTVDTAGPNTFSTATFCTSPSGLAEGETITVTVGGCGGPITG
;
A
#
# COMPACT_ATOMS: atom_id res chain seq x y z
N MET A 1 40.45 21.52 -1.24
CA MET A 1 39.44 21.74 -0.17
C MET A 1 38.31 20.70 -0.17
N CYS A 2 38.40 19.59 -0.92
CA CYS A 2 37.35 18.55 -1.00
C CYS A 2 37.82 17.14 -0.60
N GLU A 3 38.64 17.01 0.46
CA GLU A 3 38.84 15.70 1.12
C GLU A 3 38.16 15.65 2.52
N SER A 4 37.68 16.80 3.01
CA SER A 4 37.09 16.92 4.35
C SER A 4 35.60 16.59 4.44
N CYS A 5 34.85 16.56 3.32
CA CYS A 5 33.41 16.27 3.33
C CYS A 5 33.09 14.77 3.29
N SER A 6 33.90 13.96 2.60
CA SER A 6 33.75 12.49 2.56
C SER A 6 34.04 11.85 3.92
N SER A 7 35.08 12.31 4.62
CA SER A 7 35.43 11.84 5.97
C SER A 7 34.29 12.08 6.98
N ASN A 8 33.49 13.13 6.84
CA ASN A 8 32.41 13.42 7.80
C ASN A 8 31.18 12.54 7.56
N ARG A 9 30.79 12.26 6.31
CA ARG A 9 29.69 11.33 6.02
C ARG A 9 30.02 9.90 6.46
N LEU A 10 31.25 9.45 6.22
CA LEU A 10 31.69 8.12 6.67
C LEU A 10 31.74 8.02 8.20
N LYS A 11 32.18 9.08 8.91
CA LYS A 11 32.20 9.11 10.39
C LYS A 11 30.80 9.18 11.00
N VAL A 12 29.85 9.86 10.36
CA VAL A 12 28.44 9.89 10.81
C VAL A 12 27.77 8.55 10.54
N ALA A 13 27.97 7.94 9.38
CA ALA A 13 27.48 6.60 9.07
C ALA A 13 28.08 5.52 10.00
N LEU A 14 29.39 5.58 10.29
CA LEU A 14 30.02 4.72 11.29
C LEU A 14 29.48 4.98 12.69
N GLY A 15 29.22 6.25 13.04
CA GLY A 15 28.61 6.62 14.32
C GLY A 15 27.21 6.05 14.49
N CYS A 16 26.36 6.15 13.47
CA CYS A 16 25.02 5.56 13.45
C CYS A 16 25.07 4.03 13.49
N ALA A 17 25.96 3.39 12.70
CA ALA A 17 26.12 1.94 12.71
C ALA A 17 26.65 1.41 14.05
N VAL A 18 27.59 2.11 14.67
CA VAL A 18 28.11 1.78 16.01
C VAL A 18 27.01 1.93 17.06
N THR A 19 26.19 2.98 16.95
CA THR A 19 25.05 3.19 17.86
C THR A 19 23.98 2.11 17.67
N LEU A 20 23.67 1.74 16.42
CA LEU A 20 22.74 0.66 16.09
C LEU A 20 23.26 -0.69 16.62
N VAL A 21 24.55 -0.98 16.49
CA VAL A 21 25.19 -2.17 17.04
C VAL A 21 25.16 -2.17 18.57
N PHE A 22 25.35 -1.02 19.23
CA PHE A 22 25.20 -0.94 20.69
C PHE A 22 23.74 -1.04 21.15
N VAL A 23 22.77 -0.59 20.34
CA VAL A 23 21.34 -0.82 20.58
C VAL A 23 20.99 -2.29 20.38
N ILE A 24 21.49 -2.95 19.33
CA ILE A 24 21.30 -4.40 19.08
C ILE A 24 21.99 -5.23 20.16
N ILE A 25 23.19 -4.84 20.61
CA ILE A 25 23.91 -5.48 21.73
C ILE A 25 23.19 -5.20 23.06
N GLY A 26 22.66 -3.99 23.25
CA GLY A 26 21.82 -3.62 24.40
C GLY A 26 20.53 -4.44 24.45
N LEU A 27 19.88 -4.64 23.30
CA LEU A 27 18.75 -5.56 23.12
C LEU A 27 19.20 -6.99 23.44
N TYR A 28 20.30 -7.47 22.85
CA TYR A 28 20.87 -8.81 23.07
C TYR A 28 21.22 -9.10 24.54
N PHE A 29 21.75 -8.12 25.29
CA PHE A 29 22.05 -8.27 26.71
C PHE A 29 20.83 -8.02 27.62
N ALA A 30 19.84 -7.23 27.19
CA ALA A 30 18.53 -7.19 27.84
C ALA A 30 17.82 -8.56 27.77
N PHE A 31 18.11 -9.39 26.77
CA PHE A 31 17.65 -10.78 26.66
C PHE A 31 18.38 -11.79 27.55
N ARG A 32 19.44 -11.43 28.29
CA ARG A 32 20.21 -12.38 29.12
C ARG A 32 20.32 -12.04 30.62
N GLY A 33 19.60 -11.03 31.10
CA GLY A 33 19.56 -10.67 32.52
C GLY A 33 18.24 -11.05 33.20
N HIS A 34 18.32 -11.93 34.20
CA HIS A 34 17.28 -12.33 35.18
C HIS A 34 16.14 -13.25 34.72
N GLN A 35 16.33 -14.55 34.97
CA GLN A 35 15.25 -15.50 35.23
C GLN A 35 14.64 -15.22 36.63
N GLU A 36 13.81 -14.20 36.72
CA GLU A 36 12.68 -14.24 37.64
C GLU A 36 11.55 -15.03 36.95
N ALA A 37 10.77 -15.79 37.70
CA ALA A 37 9.65 -16.56 37.16
C ALA A 37 8.56 -15.62 36.63
N ARG A 38 8.73 -15.10 35.41
CA ARG A 38 7.75 -14.25 34.74
C ARG A 38 6.48 -15.07 34.47
N ALA A 39 5.32 -14.48 34.79
CA ALA A 39 4.03 -15.07 34.46
C ALA A 39 3.97 -15.39 32.96
N GLN A 40 3.49 -16.59 32.63
CA GLN A 40 3.41 -17.10 31.25
C GLN A 40 2.06 -16.79 30.60
N GLN A 41 1.05 -16.46 31.41
CA GLN A 41 -0.32 -16.21 30.98
C GLN A 41 -0.98 -15.16 31.88
N VAL A 42 -1.87 -14.35 31.31
CA VAL A 42 -2.79 -13.43 32.02
C VAL A 42 -4.21 -13.67 31.53
N CYS A 43 -5.22 -13.49 32.39
CA CYS A 43 -6.63 -13.63 32.02
C CYS A 43 -7.40 -12.37 32.40
N TYR A 44 -8.30 -11.93 31.52
CA TYR A 44 -9.17 -10.78 31.74
C TYR A 44 -10.64 -11.19 31.64
N ASP A 45 -11.45 -10.63 32.53
CA ASP A 45 -12.86 -11.01 32.66
C ASP A 45 -13.63 -10.77 31.35
N GLY A 46 -14.31 -11.82 30.88
CA GLY A 46 -15.03 -11.84 29.61
C GLY A 46 -14.19 -11.70 28.33
N LEU A 47 -12.84 -11.72 28.41
CA LEU A 47 -11.94 -11.65 27.25
C LEU A 47 -11.07 -12.91 27.08
N GLY A 48 -11.03 -13.78 28.09
CA GLY A 48 -10.24 -15.01 28.08
C GLY A 48 -8.81 -14.81 28.57
N CYS A 49 -7.91 -15.71 28.17
CA CYS A 49 -6.53 -15.77 28.64
C CYS A 49 -5.52 -15.63 27.49
N PHE A 50 -4.41 -14.95 27.76
CA PHE A 50 -3.38 -14.58 26.81
C PHE A 50 -2.01 -15.04 27.32
N SER A 51 -1.29 -15.81 26.51
CA SER A 51 0.06 -16.28 26.81
C SER A 51 1.13 -15.42 26.14
N ARG A 52 2.33 -15.34 26.73
CA ARG A 52 3.51 -14.75 26.08
C ARG A 52 4.35 -15.81 25.37
N GLY A 53 5.01 -15.45 24.28
CA GLY A 53 5.91 -16.34 23.53
C GLY A 53 5.19 -17.44 22.75
N GLY A 54 5.97 -18.39 22.21
CA GLY A 54 5.46 -19.36 21.23
C GLY A 54 5.20 -18.67 19.90
N ASP A 55 3.96 -18.77 19.41
CA ASP A 55 3.50 -18.11 18.18
C ASP A 55 3.11 -16.63 18.40
N PHE A 56 3.23 -16.13 19.64
CA PHE A 56 2.85 -14.75 20.01
C PHE A 56 4.06 -13.93 20.48
N PRO A 57 3.94 -12.57 20.50
CA PRO A 57 4.97 -11.70 21.05
C PRO A 57 5.43 -12.13 22.45
N ASP A 58 6.73 -11.95 22.75
CA ASP A 58 7.28 -12.25 24.08
C ASP A 58 6.96 -11.16 25.12
N ALA A 59 5.68 -10.82 25.22
CA ALA A 59 5.10 -9.93 26.22
C ALA A 59 3.69 -10.41 26.58
N LEU A 60 3.27 -10.20 27.83
CA LEU A 60 1.86 -10.34 28.17
C LEU A 60 1.16 -9.04 27.78
N PRO A 61 -0.03 -9.09 27.15
CA PRO A 61 -0.77 -7.87 26.89
C PRO A 61 -1.11 -7.14 28.19
N GLU A 62 -1.21 -5.83 28.11
CA GLU A 62 -1.65 -4.97 29.20
C GLU A 62 -3.15 -5.18 29.50
N SER A 63 -3.58 -4.72 30.67
CA SER A 63 -4.97 -4.84 31.07
C SER A 63 -5.91 -3.97 30.21
N PRO A 64 -7.19 -4.33 30.06
CA PRO A 64 -8.17 -3.50 29.37
C PRO A 64 -8.24 -2.06 29.89
N SER A 65 -8.00 -1.85 31.19
CA SER A 65 -7.96 -0.53 31.81
C SER A 65 -6.72 0.29 31.44
N GLU A 66 -5.59 -0.35 31.17
CA GLU A 66 -4.35 0.31 30.72
C GLU A 66 -4.44 0.65 29.23
N ILE A 67 -4.90 -0.31 28.42
CA ILE A 67 -5.10 -0.10 26.97
C ILE A 67 -6.17 0.96 26.72
N ASN A 68 -7.21 1.01 27.57
CA ASN A 68 -8.30 1.98 27.54
C ASN A 68 -9.00 2.06 26.17
N THR A 69 -9.37 0.90 25.61
CA THR A 69 -10.06 0.85 24.31
C THR A 69 -11.44 1.52 24.37
N GLN A 70 -11.69 2.45 23.44
CA GLN A 70 -12.95 3.19 23.31
C GLN A 70 -13.61 2.90 21.96
N PHE A 71 -14.94 2.80 21.96
CA PHE A 71 -15.74 2.66 20.73
C PHE A 71 -16.53 3.95 20.50
N LEU A 72 -16.13 4.69 19.48
CA LEU A 72 -16.62 6.04 19.20
C LEU A 72 -17.54 6.00 17.99
N LEU A 73 -18.84 6.17 18.24
CA LEU A 73 -19.87 6.16 17.20
C LEU A 73 -19.97 7.50 16.50
N TYR A 74 -19.96 7.43 15.17
CA TYR A 74 -20.30 8.50 14.25
C TYR A 74 -21.36 8.02 13.27
N THR A 75 -22.33 8.88 13.00
CA THR A 75 -23.39 8.67 12.00
C THR A 75 -23.61 9.98 11.24
N ARG A 76 -24.49 9.98 10.23
CA ARG A 76 -24.92 11.23 9.57
C ARG A 76 -25.57 12.24 10.53
N ALA A 77 -26.12 11.79 11.66
CA ALA A 77 -26.72 12.65 12.68
C ALA A 77 -25.67 13.29 13.61
N ASN A 78 -24.49 12.70 13.73
CA ASN A 78 -23.38 13.19 14.55
C ASN A 78 -22.03 12.99 13.82
N PRO A 79 -21.83 13.59 12.64
CA PRO A 79 -20.68 13.26 11.79
C PRO A 79 -19.33 13.70 12.40
N THR A 80 -19.34 14.66 13.31
CA THR A 80 -18.13 15.23 13.94
C THR A 80 -18.04 15.02 15.44
N ALA A 81 -19.15 14.79 16.14
CA ALA A 81 -19.20 14.65 17.59
C ALA A 81 -19.41 13.17 17.97
N GLU A 82 -18.40 12.54 18.58
CA GLU A 82 -18.49 11.13 18.97
C GLU A 82 -19.57 10.87 20.03
N GLN A 83 -20.15 9.67 19.97
CA GLN A 83 -20.89 9.07 21.09
C GLN A 83 -20.18 7.80 21.54
N HIS A 84 -19.86 7.70 22.82
CA HIS A 84 -19.22 6.51 23.37
C HIS A 84 -20.24 5.39 23.49
N ILE A 85 -19.93 4.25 22.86
CA ILE A 85 -20.70 3.02 23.03
C ILE A 85 -19.88 2.07 23.89
N MET A 86 -20.49 1.55 24.96
CA MET A 86 -19.82 0.64 25.88
C MET A 86 -20.47 -0.73 25.78
N TYR A 87 -19.63 -1.77 25.61
CA TYR A 87 -20.10 -3.12 25.81
C TYR A 87 -20.50 -3.28 27.29
N ASP A 88 -21.64 -3.92 27.55
CA ASP A 88 -22.28 -4.07 28.87
C ASP A 88 -23.06 -2.86 29.41
N ASP A 89 -23.23 -1.78 28.65
CA ASP A 89 -24.16 -0.67 28.98
C ASP A 89 -25.19 -0.47 27.88
N ALA A 90 -26.41 -0.98 28.08
CA ALA A 90 -27.49 -0.87 27.10
C ALA A 90 -27.94 0.57 26.90
N SER A 91 -27.80 1.42 27.93
CA SER A 91 -28.16 2.83 27.83
C SER A 91 -27.24 3.60 26.90
N SER A 92 -25.94 3.23 26.85
CA SER A 92 -24.97 3.82 25.92
C SER A 92 -25.37 3.60 24.45
N VAL A 93 -25.96 2.45 24.12
CA VAL A 93 -26.46 2.13 22.78
C VAL A 93 -27.80 2.82 22.52
N HIS A 94 -28.80 2.64 23.40
CA HIS A 94 -30.16 3.13 23.18
C HIS A 94 -30.30 4.66 23.18
N ASN A 95 -29.41 5.37 23.88
CA ASN A 95 -29.40 6.84 23.90
C ASN A 95 -28.47 7.45 22.84
N SER A 96 -27.85 6.63 21.99
CA SER A 96 -27.01 7.07 20.88
C SER A 96 -27.79 7.14 19.56
N TYR A 97 -27.12 7.55 18.49
CA TYR A 97 -27.63 7.48 17.12
C TYR A 97 -27.45 6.12 16.44
N PHE A 98 -27.02 5.08 17.18
CA PHE A 98 -26.80 3.75 16.63
C PHE A 98 -28.11 3.18 16.07
N ASP A 99 -28.05 2.67 14.84
CA ASP A 99 -29.19 2.08 14.15
C ASP A 99 -28.80 0.69 13.61
N SER A 100 -29.32 -0.37 14.24
CA SER A 100 -28.99 -1.76 13.87
C SER A 100 -29.54 -2.20 12.51
N SER A 101 -30.43 -1.41 11.89
CA SER A 101 -30.87 -1.66 10.51
C SER A 101 -29.82 -1.25 9.46
N LYS A 102 -28.81 -0.46 9.84
CA LYS A 102 -27.74 0.02 8.98
C LYS A 102 -26.48 -0.84 9.11
N LYS A 103 -25.63 -0.82 8.08
CA LYS A 103 -24.31 -1.46 8.16
C LYS A 103 -23.45 -0.78 9.22
N MET A 104 -22.51 -1.54 9.77
CA MET A 104 -21.53 -1.04 10.72
C MET A 104 -20.13 -1.14 10.11
N LYS A 105 -19.42 -0.01 10.05
CA LYS A 105 -18.03 0.11 9.60
C LYS A 105 -17.17 0.40 10.82
N ILE A 106 -16.18 -0.43 11.11
CA ILE A 106 -15.30 -0.27 12.25
C ILE A 106 -13.91 0.09 11.74
N LEU A 107 -13.41 1.27 12.10
CA LEU A 107 -12.07 1.75 11.76
C LEU A 107 -11.12 1.50 12.94
N VAL A 108 -10.00 0.82 12.69
CA VAL A 108 -9.03 0.41 13.73
C VAL A 108 -7.63 0.89 13.34
N HIS A 109 -7.03 1.73 14.18
CA HIS A 109 -5.70 2.31 13.96
C HIS A 109 -4.53 1.43 14.37
N GLY A 110 -3.32 1.88 14.05
CA GLY A 110 -2.08 1.14 14.18
C GLY A 110 -1.19 1.53 15.35
N TYR A 111 0.09 1.21 15.20
CA TYR A 111 1.18 1.56 16.11
C TYR A 111 1.40 3.07 16.14
N MET A 112 1.60 3.66 17.33
CA MET A 112 1.81 5.12 17.52
C MET A 112 0.67 6.02 16.99
N ASP A 113 -0.51 5.46 16.79
CA ASP A 113 -1.72 6.18 16.39
C ASP A 113 -2.69 6.34 17.58
N ASP A 114 -3.67 7.22 17.41
CA ASP A 114 -4.86 7.32 18.24
C ASP A 114 -6.08 7.78 17.41
N LYS A 115 -7.22 8.07 18.06
CA LYS A 115 -8.44 8.53 17.38
C LYS A 115 -8.31 9.82 16.58
N THR A 116 -7.24 10.60 16.77
CA THR A 116 -7.05 11.90 16.13
C THR A 116 -6.33 11.81 14.79
N GLU A 117 -5.93 10.61 14.37
CA GLU A 117 -5.26 10.40 13.08
C GLU A 117 -6.11 10.86 11.90
N GLU A 118 -5.47 11.57 10.97
CA GLU A 118 -6.11 12.18 9.81
C GLU A 118 -6.87 11.14 8.97
N TRP A 119 -6.27 9.96 8.75
CA TRP A 119 -6.87 8.94 7.91
C TRP A 119 -8.21 8.43 8.49
N LEU A 120 -8.34 8.34 9.82
CA LEU A 120 -9.60 7.94 10.47
C LEU A 120 -10.70 8.97 10.21
N ILE A 121 -10.35 10.26 10.31
CA ILE A 121 -11.25 11.39 10.09
C ILE A 121 -11.72 11.38 8.63
N LEU A 122 -10.78 11.34 7.68
CA LEU A 122 -11.08 11.34 6.25
C LEU A 122 -11.88 10.11 5.82
N ALA A 123 -11.52 8.91 6.30
CA ALA A 123 -12.26 7.69 6.00
C ALA A 123 -13.69 7.75 6.54
N ARG A 124 -13.88 8.17 7.80
CA ARG A 124 -15.21 8.36 8.39
C ARG A 124 -16.06 9.32 7.56
N GLU A 125 -15.52 10.48 7.23
CA GLU A 125 -16.24 11.52 6.48
C GLU A 125 -16.62 11.04 5.09
N ALA A 126 -15.69 10.42 4.37
CA ALA A 126 -15.94 9.85 3.05
C ALA A 126 -17.01 8.73 3.11
N ILE A 127 -16.94 7.83 4.10
CA ILE A 127 -17.93 6.76 4.31
C ILE A 127 -19.31 7.35 4.57
N LEU A 128 -19.44 8.30 5.51
CA LEU A 128 -20.73 8.90 5.88
C LEU A 128 -21.31 9.76 4.75
N ALA A 129 -20.48 10.42 3.96
CA ALA A 129 -20.90 11.13 2.76
C ALA A 129 -21.48 10.15 1.72
N ARG A 130 -20.88 8.97 1.56
CA ARG A 130 -21.30 7.97 0.57
C ARG A 130 -22.51 7.13 1.00
N GLU A 131 -22.55 6.64 2.23
CA GLU A 131 -23.53 5.66 2.70
C GLU A 131 -24.11 6.08 4.06
N ASP A 132 -25.38 5.75 4.31
CA ASP A 132 -25.99 5.93 5.63
C ASP A 132 -25.69 4.70 6.50
N VAL A 133 -24.64 4.79 7.31
CA VAL A 133 -24.10 3.67 8.11
C VAL A 133 -23.72 4.14 9.51
N ASN A 134 -23.52 3.17 10.40
CA ASN A 134 -22.83 3.40 11.68
C ASN A 134 -21.32 3.29 11.42
N VAL A 135 -20.55 4.34 11.73
CA VAL A 135 -19.08 4.27 11.75
C VAL A 135 -18.62 4.23 13.21
N ILE A 136 -17.86 3.21 13.58
CA ILE A 136 -17.22 3.09 14.88
C ILE A 136 -15.73 3.29 14.70
N VAL A 137 -15.15 4.31 15.34
CA VAL A 137 -13.69 4.42 15.48
C VAL A 137 -13.29 3.71 16.76
N VAL A 138 -12.34 2.78 16.67
CA VAL A 138 -11.76 2.09 17.83
C VAL A 138 -10.49 2.82 18.23
N ASP A 139 -10.58 3.58 19.32
CA ASP A 139 -9.44 4.24 19.94
C ASP A 139 -8.79 3.30 20.94
N TRP A 140 -7.58 2.84 20.67
CA TRP A 140 -6.77 2.06 21.60
C TRP A 140 -5.42 2.73 21.87
N GLY A 141 -5.37 4.07 21.73
CA GLY A 141 -4.17 4.88 21.87
C GLY A 141 -3.42 4.65 23.19
N GLY A 142 -4.11 4.26 24.27
CA GLY A 142 -3.48 3.92 25.56
C GLY A 142 -2.54 2.72 25.48
N GLY A 143 -2.85 1.73 24.63
CA GLY A 143 -2.00 0.56 24.39
C GLY A 143 -1.18 0.62 23.10
N ALA A 144 -1.40 1.63 22.24
CA ALA A 144 -0.73 1.80 20.95
C ALA A 144 0.50 2.70 20.99
N ASN A 145 0.52 3.69 21.90
CA ASN A 145 1.52 4.76 21.95
C ASN A 145 2.67 4.41 22.90
N SER A 146 3.47 3.40 22.54
CA SER A 146 4.64 2.98 23.32
C SER A 146 5.79 2.60 22.38
N LEU A 147 7.02 3.01 22.73
CA LEU A 147 8.23 2.64 21.98
C LEU A 147 8.54 1.13 22.07
N ASN A 148 7.91 0.42 23.01
CA ASN A 148 8.06 -1.03 23.12
C ASN A 148 7.11 -1.74 22.15
N TYR A 149 7.52 -1.87 20.89
CA TYR A 149 6.72 -2.51 19.84
C TYR A 149 6.23 -3.91 20.22
N ILE A 150 7.04 -4.73 20.90
CA ILE A 150 6.63 -6.09 21.33
C ILE A 150 5.44 -6.04 22.29
N GLN A 151 5.40 -5.05 23.18
CA GLN A 151 4.27 -4.83 24.07
C GLN A 151 3.03 -4.38 23.29
N VAL A 152 3.19 -3.43 22.36
CA VAL A 152 2.09 -2.93 21.53
C VAL A 152 1.51 -4.05 20.67
N ALA A 153 2.36 -4.87 20.05
CA ALA A 153 1.97 -6.06 19.31
C ALA A 153 1.22 -7.07 20.19
N ALA A 154 1.64 -7.27 21.46
CA ALA A 154 0.91 -8.13 22.39
C ALA A 154 -0.49 -7.58 22.70
N ASN A 155 -0.61 -6.25 22.93
CA ASN A 155 -1.87 -5.57 23.24
C ASN A 155 -2.94 -5.78 22.16
N THR A 156 -2.55 -5.94 20.89
CA THR A 156 -3.49 -6.20 19.77
C THR A 156 -4.46 -7.35 20.04
N ARG A 157 -4.02 -8.38 20.77
CA ARG A 157 -4.85 -9.55 21.10
C ARG A 157 -5.98 -9.21 22.06
N VAL A 158 -5.71 -8.33 23.03
CA VAL A 158 -6.74 -7.86 23.98
C VAL A 158 -7.70 -6.91 23.28
N VAL A 159 -7.21 -6.00 22.44
CA VAL A 159 -8.07 -5.10 21.65
C VAL A 159 -8.98 -5.90 20.71
N GLY A 160 -8.46 -6.90 20.01
CA GLY A 160 -9.26 -7.79 19.16
C GLY A 160 -10.34 -8.54 19.95
N ALA A 161 -10.03 -9.01 21.15
CA ALA A 161 -11.02 -9.61 22.05
C ALA A 161 -12.09 -8.60 22.52
N GLN A 162 -11.72 -7.35 22.79
CA GLN A 162 -12.67 -6.28 23.16
C GLN A 162 -13.59 -5.92 22.00
N ILE A 163 -13.08 -5.84 20.75
CA ILE A 163 -13.89 -5.62 19.56
C ILE A 163 -14.88 -6.79 19.34
N ALA A 164 -14.42 -8.05 19.48
CA ALA A 164 -15.30 -9.20 19.37
C ALA A 164 -16.42 -9.19 20.42
N ARG A 165 -16.09 -8.85 21.68
CA ARG A 165 -17.08 -8.69 22.76
C ARG A 165 -18.06 -7.56 22.44
N PHE A 166 -17.58 -6.43 21.94
CA PHE A 166 -18.40 -5.30 21.53
C PHE A 166 -19.40 -5.65 20.42
N ILE A 167 -18.94 -6.31 19.36
CA ILE A 167 -19.80 -6.73 18.24
C ILE A 167 -20.83 -7.75 18.74
N ASN A 168 -20.43 -8.77 19.49
CA ASN A 168 -21.35 -9.76 20.07
C ASN A 168 -22.41 -9.10 20.96
N TYR A 169 -22.02 -8.12 21.78
CA TYR A 169 -22.93 -7.37 22.62
C TYR A 169 -23.98 -6.62 21.79
N LEU A 170 -23.57 -5.92 20.74
CA LEU A 170 -24.49 -5.22 19.83
C LEU A 170 -25.42 -6.18 19.09
N MET A 171 -24.92 -7.32 18.62
CA MET A 171 -25.73 -8.36 17.98
C MET A 171 -26.80 -8.89 18.94
N GLN A 172 -26.44 -9.19 20.19
CA GLN A 172 -27.38 -9.68 21.20
C GLN A 172 -28.40 -8.63 21.62
N LEU A 173 -27.99 -7.37 21.77
CA LEU A 173 -28.85 -6.29 22.24
C LEU A 173 -29.81 -5.78 21.15
N THR A 174 -29.35 -5.73 19.90
CA THR A 174 -30.04 -4.99 18.82
C THR A 174 -30.42 -5.83 17.61
N PHE A 175 -30.08 -7.13 17.61
CA PHE A 175 -30.23 -8.04 16.46
C PHE A 175 -29.48 -7.58 15.20
N LEU A 176 -28.37 -6.84 15.38
CA LEU A 176 -27.45 -6.52 14.31
C LEU A 176 -26.97 -7.82 13.64
N SER A 177 -27.01 -7.87 12.31
CA SER A 177 -26.48 -9.00 11.55
C SER A 177 -24.96 -8.94 11.45
N GLU A 178 -24.27 -10.05 11.65
CA GLU A 178 -22.83 -10.17 11.38
C GLU A 178 -22.49 -9.82 9.92
N SER A 179 -23.43 -10.10 9.01
CA SER A 179 -23.32 -9.82 7.57
C SER A 179 -23.35 -8.32 7.25
N SER A 180 -23.58 -7.46 8.23
CA SER A 180 -23.55 -6.00 8.09
C SER A 180 -22.27 -5.37 8.67
N VAL A 181 -21.37 -6.18 9.25
CA VAL A 181 -20.14 -5.74 9.92
C VAL A 181 -18.95 -5.76 8.96
N HIS A 182 -18.25 -4.63 8.86
CA HIS A 182 -17.02 -4.48 8.09
C HIS A 182 -15.94 -3.83 8.96
N LEU A 183 -14.90 -4.58 9.27
CA LEU A 183 -13.70 -4.12 9.98
C LEU A 183 -12.68 -3.59 8.97
N ILE A 184 -12.10 -2.43 9.21
CA ILE A 184 -11.09 -1.78 8.38
C ILE A 184 -9.93 -1.42 9.31
N GLY A 185 -8.82 -2.15 9.18
CA GLY A 185 -7.68 -2.02 10.07
C GLY A 185 -6.43 -1.59 9.31
N HIS A 186 -5.74 -0.57 9.82
CA HIS A 186 -4.43 -0.12 9.30
C HIS A 186 -3.30 -0.62 10.18
N SER A 187 -2.19 -1.07 9.59
CA SER A 187 -1.01 -1.53 10.34
C SER A 187 -1.36 -2.65 11.33
N LEU A 188 -1.01 -2.52 12.62
CA LEU A 188 -1.44 -3.42 13.70
C LEU A 188 -2.97 -3.56 13.83
N GLY A 189 -3.74 -2.54 13.41
CA GLY A 189 -5.19 -2.55 13.34
C GLY A 189 -5.75 -3.66 12.42
N ALA A 190 -4.99 -4.06 11.40
CA ALA A 190 -5.36 -5.19 10.54
C ALA A 190 -5.35 -6.52 11.32
N HIS A 191 -4.33 -6.76 12.14
CA HIS A 191 -4.26 -7.95 13.00
C HIS A 191 -5.27 -7.90 14.14
N ILE A 192 -5.51 -6.71 14.72
CA ILE A 192 -6.61 -6.51 15.68
C ILE A 192 -7.95 -6.94 15.06
N SER A 193 -8.18 -6.57 13.80
CA SER A 193 -9.39 -6.97 13.06
C SER A 193 -9.45 -8.48 12.83
N GLY A 194 -8.33 -9.13 12.50
CA GLY A 194 -8.22 -10.59 12.40
C GLY A 194 -8.55 -11.29 13.71
N TYR A 195 -7.90 -10.89 14.81
CA TYR A 195 -8.19 -11.42 16.15
C TYR A 195 -9.65 -11.23 16.56
N ALA A 196 -10.29 -10.13 16.18
CA ALA A 196 -11.71 -9.93 16.41
C ALA A 196 -12.55 -10.92 15.58
N GLY A 197 -12.24 -11.05 14.28
CA GLY A 197 -12.91 -11.97 13.35
C GLY A 197 -12.85 -13.43 13.79
N GLU A 198 -11.66 -13.93 14.18
CA GLU A 198 -11.44 -15.28 14.70
C GLU A 198 -12.36 -15.63 15.89
N ARG A 199 -12.63 -14.64 16.76
CA ARG A 199 -13.42 -14.80 17.98
C ARG A 199 -14.93 -14.68 17.76
N LEU A 200 -15.37 -14.26 16.58
CA LEU A 200 -16.77 -14.06 16.25
C LEU A 200 -17.36 -15.30 15.59
N GLN A 201 -18.49 -15.75 16.13
CA GLN A 201 -19.30 -16.82 15.55
C GLN A 201 -20.77 -16.41 15.65
N PRO A 202 -21.44 -16.09 14.53
CA PRO A 202 -20.95 -16.12 13.14
C PRO A 202 -19.92 -15.01 12.81
N ARG A 203 -19.10 -15.24 11.76
CA ARG A 203 -18.00 -14.36 11.34
C ARG A 203 -18.51 -13.04 10.73
N PRO A 204 -17.75 -11.92 10.85
CA PRO A 204 -18.13 -10.66 10.23
C PRO A 204 -18.13 -10.76 8.70
N ALA A 205 -18.90 -9.90 8.05
CA ALA A 205 -19.04 -9.89 6.60
C ALA A 205 -17.70 -9.61 5.89
N ARG A 206 -16.90 -8.69 6.41
CA ARG A 206 -15.68 -8.25 5.75
C ARG A 206 -14.60 -7.75 6.71
N ILE A 207 -13.35 -8.08 6.42
CA ILE A 207 -12.17 -7.37 6.93
C ILE A 207 -11.42 -6.75 5.75
N THR A 208 -11.03 -5.48 5.86
CA THR A 208 -10.08 -4.85 4.94
C THR A 208 -8.80 -4.51 5.70
N ALA A 209 -7.67 -5.02 5.24
CA ALA A 209 -6.35 -4.72 5.76
C ALA A 209 -5.70 -3.61 4.93
N LEU A 210 -5.34 -2.53 5.61
CA LEU A 210 -4.59 -1.42 5.04
C LEU A 210 -3.16 -1.58 5.51
N ASP A 211 -2.36 -2.25 4.71
CA ASP A 211 -0.94 -2.54 4.93
C ASP A 211 -0.70 -3.21 6.30
N ALA A 212 -1.09 -4.48 6.44
CA ALA A 212 -0.96 -5.22 7.69
C ALA A 212 0.52 -5.29 8.13
N ALA A 213 0.81 -5.07 9.41
CA ALA A 213 2.18 -4.92 9.90
C ALA A 213 3.01 -6.23 9.83
N GLU A 214 4.26 -6.16 9.38
CA GLU A 214 5.18 -7.29 9.27
C GLU A 214 5.74 -7.78 10.61
N PRO A 215 6.32 -6.90 11.47
CA PRO A 215 7.16 -7.38 12.55
C PRO A 215 6.36 -8.17 13.59
N GLY A 216 6.72 -9.45 13.76
CA GLY A 216 6.07 -10.35 14.70
C GLY A 216 4.79 -11.02 14.18
N PHE A 217 4.40 -10.81 12.91
CA PHE A 217 3.22 -11.41 12.29
C PHE A 217 3.54 -12.19 11.01
N GLN A 218 4.45 -11.69 10.16
CA GLN A 218 4.80 -12.38 8.93
C GLN A 218 5.42 -13.75 9.20
N GLY A 219 5.00 -14.76 8.43
CA GLY A 219 5.43 -16.14 8.62
C GLY A 219 4.83 -16.85 9.83
N MET A 220 4.04 -16.16 10.68
CA MET A 220 3.38 -16.77 11.83
C MET A 220 2.16 -17.63 11.39
N PRO A 221 1.75 -18.60 12.22
CA PRO A 221 0.52 -19.35 12.01
C PRO A 221 -0.71 -18.44 11.94
N THR A 222 -1.77 -18.89 11.27
CA THR A 222 -2.98 -18.09 11.01
C THR A 222 -3.63 -17.53 12.28
N HIS A 223 -3.67 -18.30 13.37
CA HIS A 223 -4.23 -17.86 14.66
C HIS A 223 -3.44 -16.72 15.36
N ALA A 224 -2.27 -16.34 14.83
CA ALA A 224 -1.40 -15.29 15.37
C ALA A 224 -1.34 -14.05 14.47
N ARG A 225 -2.10 -14.01 13.36
CA ARG A 225 -2.13 -12.90 12.41
C ARG A 225 -3.49 -12.80 11.74
N LEU A 226 -3.62 -11.89 10.78
CA LEU A 226 -4.79 -11.83 9.91
C LEU A 226 -4.69 -12.94 8.85
N ASP A 227 -5.80 -13.61 8.56
CA ASP A 227 -5.92 -14.57 7.46
C ASP A 227 -7.34 -14.59 6.83
N PRO A 228 -7.53 -15.23 5.65
CA PRO A 228 -8.82 -15.30 4.98
C PRO A 228 -9.95 -15.88 5.85
N SER A 229 -9.62 -16.73 6.82
CA SER A 229 -10.59 -17.36 7.72
C SER A 229 -11.25 -16.41 8.73
N ASP A 230 -10.71 -15.19 8.93
CA ASP A 230 -11.21 -14.28 9.96
C ASP A 230 -12.54 -13.58 9.60
N ALA A 231 -12.95 -13.60 8.32
CA ALA A 231 -14.22 -13.04 7.86
C ALA A 231 -14.82 -13.84 6.70
N MET A 232 -16.05 -13.51 6.30
CA MET A 232 -16.63 -14.05 5.07
C MET A 232 -15.89 -13.59 3.82
N PHE A 233 -15.24 -12.42 3.88
CA PHE A 233 -14.40 -11.86 2.83
C PHE A 233 -13.30 -11.01 3.46
N VAL A 234 -12.06 -11.18 3.00
CA VAL A 234 -10.89 -10.43 3.47
C VAL A 234 -10.19 -9.86 2.25
N ASP A 235 -9.93 -8.56 2.25
CA ASP A 235 -9.15 -7.91 1.20
C ASP A 235 -8.02 -7.09 1.81
N ALA A 236 -6.83 -7.12 1.20
CA ALA A 236 -5.63 -6.46 1.70
C ALA A 236 -5.04 -5.53 0.65
N ILE A 237 -4.56 -4.36 1.09
CA ILE A 237 -3.82 -3.40 0.28
C ILE A 237 -2.41 -3.33 0.86
N HIS A 238 -1.41 -3.79 0.11
CA HIS A 238 0.00 -3.83 0.49
C HIS A 238 0.70 -2.63 -0.14
N THR A 239 1.37 -1.81 0.66
CA THR A 239 2.05 -0.60 0.18
C THR A 239 3.43 -0.40 0.75
N ASP A 240 3.86 -1.23 1.71
CA ASP A 240 5.19 -1.13 2.35
C ASP A 240 5.78 -2.50 2.68
N GLY A 241 5.63 -3.46 1.75
CA GLY A 241 6.00 -4.87 1.88
C GLY A 241 7.50 -5.20 1.82
N GLU A 242 8.37 -4.18 1.83
CA GLU A 242 9.82 -4.38 1.90
C GLU A 242 10.23 -5.04 3.23
N SER A 243 11.45 -5.58 3.26
CA SER A 243 12.02 -6.07 4.51
C SER A 243 12.10 -4.94 5.55
N ILE A 244 11.87 -5.25 6.83
CA ILE A 244 12.10 -4.32 7.94
C ILE A 244 13.54 -3.76 7.97
N LEU A 245 14.52 -4.46 7.38
CA LEU A 245 15.89 -3.96 7.22
C LEU A 245 15.99 -2.77 6.25
N SER A 246 15.06 -2.69 5.30
CA SER A 246 14.83 -1.55 4.40
C SER A 246 13.75 -0.61 4.94
N LEU A 247 13.32 -0.79 6.21
CA LEU A 247 12.26 -0.04 6.87
C LEU A 247 10.87 -0.23 6.26
N GLY A 248 10.62 -1.38 5.62
CA GLY A 248 9.26 -1.80 5.27
C GLY A 248 8.49 -2.25 6.51
N PHE A 249 7.30 -1.70 6.68
CA PHE A 249 6.42 -1.96 7.82
C PHE A 249 5.32 -2.97 7.53
N GLY A 250 4.94 -3.12 6.27
CA GLY A 250 3.86 -3.98 5.81
C GLY A 250 4.32 -5.41 5.50
N MET A 251 3.41 -6.37 5.64
CA MET A 251 3.63 -7.75 5.18
C MET A 251 3.65 -7.78 3.65
N SER A 252 4.60 -8.49 3.04
CA SER A 252 4.51 -8.87 1.61
C SER A 252 3.72 -10.16 1.41
N GLN A 253 3.63 -10.99 2.45
CA GLN A 253 2.82 -12.20 2.46
C GLN A 253 1.32 -11.88 2.26
N PRO A 254 0.62 -12.58 1.34
CA PRO A 254 -0.84 -12.50 1.23
C PRO A 254 -1.56 -12.89 2.52
N VAL A 255 -2.58 -12.13 2.89
CA VAL A 255 -3.41 -12.32 4.10
C VAL A 255 -4.90 -12.36 3.80
N GLY A 256 -5.31 -12.06 2.57
CA GLY A 256 -6.71 -11.94 2.18
C GLY A 256 -7.21 -13.02 1.22
N HIS A 257 -8.49 -12.90 0.88
CA HIS A 257 -9.02 -13.52 -0.32
C HIS A 257 -8.48 -12.82 -1.57
N LEU A 258 -8.38 -11.49 -1.49
CA LEU A 258 -7.77 -10.61 -2.49
C LEU A 258 -6.67 -9.78 -1.86
N ASP A 259 -5.50 -9.74 -2.50
CA ASP A 259 -4.32 -9.03 -2.04
C ASP A 259 -3.84 -8.11 -3.16
N PHE A 260 -3.98 -6.81 -2.95
CA PHE A 260 -3.65 -5.75 -3.90
C PHE A 260 -2.27 -5.19 -3.59
N TYR A 261 -1.42 -5.13 -4.62
CA TYR A 261 -0.04 -4.66 -4.56
C TYR A 261 0.13 -3.49 -5.54
N PRO A 262 -0.47 -2.31 -5.26
CA PRO A 262 -0.21 -1.10 -6.05
C PRO A 262 1.29 -0.82 -6.09
N ASN A 263 1.82 -0.57 -7.29
CA ASN A 263 3.24 -0.30 -7.51
C ASN A 263 4.17 -1.40 -6.95
N GLY A 264 3.74 -2.67 -7.01
CA GLY A 264 4.47 -3.80 -6.46
C GLY A 264 4.26 -4.03 -4.96
N GLY A 265 3.66 -3.05 -4.27
CA GLY A 265 3.30 -3.11 -2.86
C GLY A 265 4.45 -2.84 -1.89
N SER A 266 5.53 -2.22 -2.34
CA SER A 266 6.73 -1.89 -1.58
C SER A 266 7.01 -0.39 -1.55
N GLU A 267 7.43 0.18 -2.67
CA GLU A 267 7.78 1.59 -2.81
C GLU A 267 6.69 2.30 -3.61
N GLN A 268 6.09 3.32 -2.99
CA GLN A 268 4.97 4.02 -3.58
C GLN A 268 5.46 5.32 -4.20
N PRO A 269 5.02 5.68 -5.41
CA PRO A 269 5.38 6.96 -6.01
C PRO A 269 5.06 8.14 -5.07
N GLY A 270 5.91 9.16 -5.05
CA GLY A 270 5.82 10.32 -4.17
C GLY A 270 6.23 10.05 -2.71
N CYS A 271 6.90 8.93 -2.43
CA CYS A 271 7.42 8.57 -1.10
C CYS A 271 8.95 8.41 -1.07
N GLU A 272 9.67 9.00 -2.01
CA GLU A 272 11.13 8.87 -2.20
C GLU A 272 11.95 9.72 -1.21
N GLU A 273 11.30 10.55 -0.38
CA GLU A 273 11.98 11.44 0.56
C GLU A 273 12.79 10.66 1.62
N SER A 274 14.01 11.12 1.86
CA SER A 274 14.86 10.51 2.87
C SER A 274 14.32 10.78 4.27
N ILE A 275 14.49 9.83 5.19
CA ILE A 275 14.18 9.99 6.62
C ILE A 275 14.84 11.25 7.21
N LEU A 276 15.99 11.66 6.66
CA LEU A 276 16.69 12.88 7.08
C LEU A 276 15.94 14.14 6.63
N ASP A 277 15.41 14.18 5.41
CA ASP A 277 14.61 15.31 4.92
C ASP A 277 13.30 15.43 5.71
N PHE A 278 12.71 14.28 6.04
CA PHE A 278 11.52 14.18 6.88
C PHE A 278 11.74 14.69 8.33
N ILE A 279 12.86 14.32 8.95
CA ILE A 279 13.23 14.80 10.31
C ILE A 279 13.53 16.31 10.31
N VAL A 280 14.07 16.83 9.20
CA VAL A 280 14.42 18.24 9.05
C VAL A 280 13.19 19.11 8.81
N SER A 281 12.17 18.62 8.10
CA SER A 281 10.94 19.37 7.80
C SER A 281 9.99 19.48 9.00
N GLU A 282 9.76 18.39 9.74
CA GLU A 282 8.73 18.32 10.79
C GLU A 282 9.29 18.36 12.24
N GLY A 283 10.61 18.23 12.41
CA GLY A 283 11.28 18.41 13.70
C GLY A 283 11.42 17.15 14.57
N LEU A 284 12.37 17.18 15.50
CA LEU A 284 12.85 16.01 16.28
C LEU A 284 11.83 15.39 17.24
N ILE A 285 10.78 16.12 17.64
CA ILE A 285 9.77 15.61 18.60
C ILE A 285 8.72 14.78 17.86
N ASP A 286 8.20 15.28 16.75
CA ASP A 286 7.32 14.48 15.88
C ASP A 286 8.10 13.34 15.20
N GLY A 287 9.39 13.51 14.92
CA GLY A 287 10.29 12.46 14.42
C GLY A 287 10.31 11.15 15.24
N SER A 288 9.82 11.17 16.48
CA SER A 288 9.66 9.97 17.34
C SER A 288 8.30 9.26 17.23
N LYS A 289 7.25 9.95 16.75
CA LYS A 289 5.97 9.36 16.30
C LYS A 289 6.06 8.84 14.86
N TYR A 290 6.98 9.38 14.07
CA TYR A 290 7.16 9.15 12.62
C TYR A 290 7.86 7.83 12.22
N PHE A 291 7.69 6.75 12.98
CA PHE A 291 8.17 5.44 12.51
C PHE A 291 7.28 4.88 11.38
N VAL A 292 6.07 5.41 11.19
CA VAL A 292 5.16 5.05 10.09
C VAL A 292 5.51 5.86 8.84
N THR A 293 6.04 5.19 7.82
CA THR A 293 6.54 5.76 6.56
C THR A 293 5.42 6.26 5.64
N CYS A 294 5.77 7.09 4.66
CA CYS A 294 4.86 7.51 3.58
C CYS A 294 4.23 6.29 2.86
N ASN A 295 5.05 5.28 2.56
CA ASN A 295 4.61 4.00 1.98
C ASN A 295 3.55 3.33 2.86
N HIS A 296 3.80 3.18 4.17
CA HIS A 296 2.86 2.53 5.08
C HIS A 296 1.51 3.27 5.18
N LYS A 297 1.52 4.61 5.08
CA LYS A 297 0.29 5.43 5.06
C LYS A 297 -0.43 5.39 3.71
N ARG A 298 0.21 4.97 2.62
CA ARG A 298 -0.39 4.99 1.28
C ARG A 298 -1.63 4.12 1.21
N ALA A 299 -1.65 2.94 1.84
CA ALA A 299 -2.82 2.05 1.82
C ALA A 299 -4.11 2.72 2.32
N SER A 300 -4.04 3.54 3.38
CA SER A 300 -5.23 4.25 3.89
C SER A 300 -5.68 5.36 2.94
N ARG A 301 -4.75 6.10 2.34
CA ARG A 301 -5.04 7.12 1.32
C ARG A 301 -5.73 6.52 0.09
N LEU A 302 -5.21 5.40 -0.44
CA LEU A 302 -5.80 4.69 -1.57
C LEU A 302 -7.20 4.15 -1.22
N PHE A 303 -7.38 3.59 -0.03
CA PHE A 303 -8.71 3.15 0.42
C PHE A 303 -9.70 4.31 0.50
N ILE A 304 -9.31 5.45 1.08
CA ILE A 304 -10.16 6.64 1.20
C ILE A 304 -10.60 7.14 -0.17
N GLU A 305 -9.67 7.28 -1.13
CA GLU A 305 -10.00 7.75 -2.48
C GLU A 305 -10.94 6.77 -3.22
N SER A 306 -10.76 5.46 -3.00
CA SER A 306 -11.65 4.42 -3.55
C SER A 306 -13.10 4.52 -3.10
N ILE A 307 -13.38 5.22 -1.98
CA ILE A 307 -14.74 5.47 -1.50
C ILE A 307 -15.51 6.34 -2.49
N SER A 308 -14.91 7.16 -3.35
CA SER A 308 -15.67 7.94 -4.33
C SER A 308 -16.32 7.10 -5.45
N ALA A 309 -15.78 5.92 -5.75
CA ALA A 309 -16.12 5.06 -6.91
C ALA A 309 -16.01 5.72 -8.31
N SER A 310 -15.38 6.89 -8.43
CA SER A 310 -15.18 7.57 -9.73
C SER A 310 -14.16 6.85 -10.62
N CYS A 311 -13.21 6.14 -10.02
CA CYS A 311 -12.12 5.45 -10.69
C CYS A 311 -12.28 3.92 -10.66
N PRO A 312 -11.83 3.16 -11.68
CA PRO A 312 -11.95 1.71 -11.71
C PRO A 312 -11.16 0.94 -10.63
N TRP A 313 -10.01 1.44 -10.17
CA TRP A 313 -9.12 0.75 -9.21
C TRP A 313 -8.87 -0.72 -9.59
N ARG A 314 -8.63 -0.97 -10.89
CA ARG A 314 -8.60 -2.32 -11.45
C ARG A 314 -7.25 -2.97 -11.18
N GLY A 315 -7.22 -3.95 -10.28
CA GLY A 315 -6.08 -4.84 -10.10
C GLY A 315 -6.12 -6.00 -11.10
N TYR A 316 -4.97 -6.28 -11.72
CA TYR A 316 -4.76 -7.36 -12.67
C TYR A 316 -4.12 -8.57 -11.98
N PRO A 317 -4.69 -9.79 -12.13
CA PRO A 317 -4.08 -10.98 -11.55
C PRO A 317 -2.76 -11.28 -12.25
N CYS A 318 -1.69 -11.41 -11.48
CA CYS A 318 -0.35 -11.70 -11.98
C CYS A 318 0.41 -12.59 -10.98
N SER A 319 1.47 -13.28 -11.44
CA SER A 319 2.28 -14.13 -10.57
C SER A 319 3.04 -13.32 -9.51
N ASP A 320 3.59 -12.20 -9.95
CA ASP A 320 4.47 -11.31 -9.21
C ASP A 320 4.53 -9.93 -9.91
N TRP A 321 5.25 -8.99 -9.29
CA TRP A 321 5.39 -7.63 -9.77
C TRP A 321 6.22 -7.56 -11.05
N GLU A 322 7.26 -8.38 -11.16
CA GLU A 322 8.17 -8.42 -12.31
C GLU A 322 7.44 -8.89 -13.58
N ALA A 323 6.57 -9.88 -13.49
CA ALA A 323 5.72 -10.30 -14.61
C ALA A 323 4.72 -9.21 -15.01
N PHE A 324 4.19 -8.45 -14.03
CA PHE A 324 3.31 -7.31 -14.31
C PHE A 324 4.07 -6.19 -15.03
N GLN A 325 5.25 -5.79 -14.55
CA GLN A 325 6.11 -4.78 -15.18
C GLN A 325 6.59 -5.19 -16.57
N ALA A 326 6.84 -6.49 -16.79
CA ALA A 326 7.14 -7.03 -18.11
C ALA A 326 5.89 -7.06 -19.04
N GLY A 327 4.74 -6.58 -18.58
CA GLY A 327 3.51 -6.46 -19.36
C GLY A 327 2.91 -7.80 -19.76
N GLN A 328 3.06 -8.83 -18.91
CA GLN A 328 2.54 -10.17 -19.16
C GLN A 328 1.07 -10.32 -18.72
N CYS A 329 0.54 -9.37 -17.94
CA CYS A 329 -0.76 -9.44 -17.26
C CYS A 329 -1.73 -8.31 -17.67
N LEU A 330 -1.94 -8.12 -18.98
CA LEU A 330 -2.78 -7.03 -19.53
C LEU A 330 -4.29 -7.34 -19.60
N THR A 331 -4.72 -8.49 -19.10
CA THR A 331 -6.14 -8.89 -19.11
C THR A 331 -6.54 -9.55 -17.80
N CYS A 332 -7.84 -9.66 -17.54
CA CYS A 332 -8.37 -10.22 -16.30
C CYS A 332 -8.20 -11.74 -16.17
N GLY A 333 -7.94 -12.45 -17.28
CA GLY A 333 -7.84 -13.91 -17.29
C GLY A 333 -9.08 -14.60 -16.70
N ALA A 334 -8.90 -15.85 -16.26
CA ALA A 334 -9.98 -16.64 -15.64
C ALA A 334 -10.25 -16.24 -14.17
N VAL A 335 -9.24 -15.70 -13.48
CA VAL A 335 -9.33 -15.25 -12.08
C VAL A 335 -10.20 -13.99 -11.96
N GLY A 336 -10.27 -13.20 -13.03
CA GLY A 336 -10.95 -11.91 -13.05
C GLY A 336 -10.03 -10.80 -12.52
N CYS A 337 -10.17 -9.59 -13.07
CA CYS A 337 -9.66 -8.40 -12.42
C CYS A 337 -10.61 -8.06 -11.28
N HIS A 338 -10.05 -7.45 -10.25
CA HIS A 338 -10.84 -7.04 -9.09
C HIS A 338 -10.60 -5.57 -8.80
N ARG A 339 -11.66 -4.90 -8.38
CA ARG A 339 -11.60 -3.52 -7.91
C ARG A 339 -11.00 -3.47 -6.50
N MET A 340 -9.95 -2.69 -6.28
CA MET A 340 -9.39 -2.44 -4.96
C MET A 340 -10.31 -1.53 -4.12
N GLY A 341 -10.25 -1.68 -2.80
CA GLY A 341 -10.74 -0.67 -1.85
C GLY A 341 -12.20 -0.85 -1.46
N TYR A 342 -12.94 0.25 -1.26
CA TYR A 342 -14.26 0.23 -0.62
C TYR A 342 -15.26 -0.73 -1.29
N GLU A 343 -15.14 -0.95 -2.60
CA GLU A 343 -16.02 -1.83 -3.39
C GLU A 343 -15.44 -3.21 -3.73
N ALA A 344 -14.33 -3.64 -3.11
CA ALA A 344 -13.71 -4.93 -3.41
C ALA A 344 -14.65 -6.14 -3.20
N ASN A 345 -15.64 -6.01 -2.32
CA ASN A 345 -16.65 -7.03 -2.06
C ASN A 345 -17.74 -7.14 -3.15
N LYS A 346 -17.78 -6.23 -4.13
CA LYS A 346 -18.73 -6.31 -5.26
C LYS A 346 -18.22 -7.21 -6.39
N ASN A 347 -16.99 -7.68 -6.31
CA ASN A 347 -16.42 -8.54 -7.33
C ASN A 347 -16.93 -9.98 -7.17
N THR A 348 -17.12 -10.69 -8.29
CA THR A 348 -17.46 -12.12 -8.25
C THR A 348 -16.17 -12.91 -8.07
N MET A 349 -15.96 -13.42 -6.86
CA MET A 349 -14.85 -14.34 -6.58
C MET A 349 -15.21 -15.75 -7.07
N SER A 350 -14.23 -16.45 -7.65
CA SER A 350 -14.33 -17.90 -7.82
C SER A 350 -14.43 -18.55 -6.43
N ALA A 351 -15.33 -19.52 -6.27
CA ALA A 351 -15.54 -20.16 -4.98
C ALA A 351 -14.24 -20.78 -4.45
N GLY A 352 -13.83 -20.39 -3.23
CA GLY A 352 -12.61 -20.87 -2.59
C GLY A 352 -11.30 -20.23 -3.07
N ALA A 353 -11.36 -19.14 -3.85
CA ALA A 353 -10.17 -18.37 -4.19
C ALA A 353 -9.69 -17.56 -2.98
N GLU A 354 -8.46 -17.82 -2.57
CA GLU A 354 -7.75 -17.14 -1.49
C GLU A 354 -6.34 -16.74 -1.95
N ASN A 355 -5.76 -15.72 -1.33
CA ASN A 355 -4.41 -15.23 -1.61
C ASN A 355 -4.21 -14.83 -3.09
N VAL A 356 -5.23 -14.24 -3.72
CA VAL A 356 -5.16 -13.80 -5.11
C VAL A 356 -4.39 -12.47 -5.17
N LYS A 357 -3.20 -12.50 -5.77
CA LYS A 357 -2.35 -11.32 -5.96
C LYS A 357 -2.78 -10.49 -7.17
N LEU A 358 -2.93 -9.19 -6.96
CA LEU A 358 -3.43 -8.24 -7.94
C LEU A 358 -2.51 -7.02 -8.01
N TYR A 359 -2.11 -6.63 -9.21
CA TYR A 359 -1.14 -5.57 -9.46
C TYR A 359 -1.71 -4.49 -10.38
N PHE A 360 -1.29 -3.26 -10.16
CA PHE A 360 -1.59 -2.07 -10.95
C PHE A 360 -0.68 -0.93 -10.49
N THR A 361 -0.62 0.16 -11.23
CA THR A 361 0.15 1.36 -10.91
C THR A 361 -0.75 2.48 -10.38
N THR A 362 -0.16 3.46 -9.68
CA THR A 362 -0.84 4.69 -9.23
C THR A 362 0.05 5.92 -9.46
N GLU A 363 -0.55 7.11 -9.44
CA GLU A 363 0.20 8.37 -9.35
C GLU A 363 0.87 8.52 -7.97
N GLY A 364 1.82 9.45 -7.84
CA GLY A 364 2.46 9.78 -6.55
C GLY A 364 1.64 10.70 -5.65
N GLU A 365 0.68 11.42 -6.22
CA GLU A 365 -0.21 12.36 -5.53
C GLU A 365 -1.69 12.12 -5.88
N SER A 366 -2.60 12.61 -5.03
CA SER A 366 -4.04 12.50 -5.27
C SER A 366 -4.47 13.39 -6.45
N PRO A 367 -5.34 12.91 -7.37
CA PRO A 367 -5.94 11.58 -7.39
C PRO A 367 -4.94 10.49 -7.81
N TYR A 368 -4.81 9.45 -7.00
CA TYR A 368 -3.82 8.39 -7.22
C TYR A 368 -4.20 7.44 -8.36
N CYS A 369 -5.49 7.37 -8.67
CA CYS A 369 -6.01 6.24 -9.42
C CYS A 369 -5.77 6.34 -10.93
N HIS A 370 -5.12 5.30 -11.47
CA HIS A 370 -5.10 5.09 -12.92
C HIS A 370 -6.37 4.42 -13.43
N ARG A 371 -6.86 4.93 -14.57
CA ARG A 371 -8.04 4.43 -15.29
C ARG A 371 -7.67 3.35 -16.29
N GLU A 372 -6.52 3.50 -16.93
CA GLU A 372 -5.97 2.58 -17.92
C GLU A 372 -4.53 2.21 -17.56
N GLU A 373 -4.12 1.01 -17.99
CA GLU A 373 -2.74 0.53 -17.89
C GLU A 373 -2.26 0.26 -19.32
N HIS A 374 -1.06 0.72 -19.66
CA HIS A 374 -0.49 0.57 -20.99
C HIS A 374 0.87 -0.11 -20.90
N ARG A 375 1.10 -1.10 -21.76
CA ARG A 375 2.42 -1.66 -22.00
C ARG A 375 3.07 -0.91 -23.15
N VAL A 376 4.07 -0.10 -22.86
CA VAL A 376 4.89 0.61 -23.85
C VAL A 376 6.11 -0.23 -24.15
N SER A 377 6.29 -0.65 -25.40
CA SER A 377 7.49 -1.39 -25.84
C SER A 377 8.32 -0.55 -26.81
N LEU A 378 9.57 -0.29 -26.45
CA LEU A 378 10.55 0.47 -27.23
C LEU A 378 11.55 -0.49 -27.87
N THR A 379 11.61 -0.55 -29.19
CA THR A 379 12.58 -1.37 -29.93
C THR A 379 13.69 -0.48 -30.46
N MET A 380 14.93 -0.74 -30.04
CA MET A 380 16.12 -0.03 -30.50
C MET A 380 16.47 -0.44 -31.93
N SER A 381 16.97 0.50 -32.74
CA SER A 381 17.45 0.19 -34.08
C SER A 381 18.68 -0.70 -34.05
N ALA A 382 18.68 -1.78 -34.84
CA ALA A 382 19.79 -2.73 -34.90
C ALA A 382 21.08 -2.15 -35.49
N GLY A 383 20.99 -1.01 -36.19
CA GLY A 383 22.14 -0.29 -36.73
C GLY A 383 22.65 0.86 -35.85
N ALA A 384 22.04 1.04 -34.67
CA ALA A 384 22.45 2.07 -33.71
C ALA A 384 23.63 1.60 -32.85
N ASP A 385 24.23 2.54 -32.13
CA ASP A 385 25.19 2.23 -31.08
C ASP A 385 24.47 1.92 -29.76
N PHE A 386 25.17 1.22 -28.87
CA PHE A 386 24.82 1.10 -27.45
C PHE A 386 24.64 2.49 -26.80
N ARG A 387 23.67 2.59 -25.90
CA ARG A 387 23.42 3.80 -25.09
C ARG A 387 23.11 3.44 -23.66
N GLU A 388 23.71 4.17 -22.74
CA GLU A 388 23.27 4.24 -21.35
C GLU A 388 22.30 5.42 -21.24
N VAL A 389 21.15 5.19 -20.63
CA VAL A 389 20.12 6.21 -20.43
C VAL A 389 19.83 6.28 -18.95
N GLN A 390 19.97 7.47 -18.36
CA GLN A 390 19.73 7.68 -16.93
C GLN A 390 18.25 7.92 -16.65
N GLU A 391 17.65 8.84 -17.39
CA GLU A 391 16.23 9.13 -17.30
C GLU A 391 15.56 8.97 -18.65
N MET A 392 14.38 8.35 -18.65
CA MET A 392 13.52 8.29 -19.84
C MET A 392 12.09 8.59 -19.45
N TYR A 393 11.44 9.41 -20.26
CA TYR A 393 10.08 9.83 -20.05
C TYR A 393 9.21 9.50 -21.26
N VAL A 394 7.98 9.08 -20.95
CA VAL A 394 6.96 8.76 -21.94
C VAL A 394 5.71 9.58 -21.66
N THR A 395 5.15 10.20 -22.71
CA THR A 395 3.80 10.79 -22.67
C THR A 395 2.94 10.14 -23.75
N LEU A 396 1.77 9.63 -23.36
CA LEU A 396 0.82 9.01 -24.27
C LEU A 396 -0.25 10.03 -24.67
N HIS A 397 -0.51 10.15 -25.97
CA HIS A 397 -1.56 11.02 -26.49
C HIS A 397 -2.61 10.17 -27.19
N GLY A 398 -3.87 10.33 -26.81
CA GLY A 398 -4.98 9.63 -27.42
C GLY A 398 -6.13 10.54 -27.80
N THR A 399 -7.19 9.95 -28.33
CA THR A 399 -8.41 10.65 -28.73
C THR A 399 -9.11 11.38 -27.58
N GLY A 400 -8.91 10.93 -26.34
CA GLY A 400 -9.51 11.47 -25.12
C GLY A 400 -8.67 12.52 -24.40
N GLY A 401 -7.40 12.68 -24.74
CA GLY A 401 -6.49 13.56 -24.02
C GLY A 401 -5.03 13.11 -24.11
N SER A 402 -4.21 13.53 -23.14
CA SER A 402 -2.81 13.13 -23.01
C SER A 402 -2.53 12.73 -21.57
N SER A 403 -1.65 11.76 -21.36
CA SER A 403 -1.20 11.39 -20.01
C SER A 403 -0.33 12.50 -19.41
N ALA A 404 -0.02 12.37 -18.11
CA ALA A 404 1.14 13.01 -17.54
C ALA A 404 2.43 12.49 -18.20
N LYS A 405 3.52 13.25 -18.05
CA LYS A 405 4.87 12.82 -18.44
C LYS A 405 5.35 11.81 -17.39
N VAL A 406 5.44 10.54 -17.76
CA VAL A 406 5.79 9.44 -16.85
C VAL A 406 7.26 9.10 -17.03
N MET A 407 8.02 9.11 -15.93
CA MET A 407 9.39 8.59 -15.90
C MET A 407 9.32 7.05 -15.92
N VAL A 408 9.92 6.42 -16.94
CA VAL A 408 9.90 4.96 -17.13
C VAL A 408 11.28 4.32 -16.93
N VAL A 409 12.31 5.15 -16.84
CA VAL A 409 13.67 4.79 -16.43
C VAL A 409 14.08 5.84 -15.41
N GLU A 410 14.34 5.39 -14.18
CA GLU A 410 14.69 6.23 -13.02
C GLU A 410 16.17 6.13 -12.62
N ASP A 411 16.88 5.12 -13.15
CA ASP A 411 18.29 4.82 -12.93
C ASP A 411 18.94 4.36 -14.24
N ASP A 412 20.28 4.37 -14.28
CA ASP A 412 21.09 3.96 -15.44
C ASP A 412 20.60 2.64 -16.06
N LYS A 413 20.20 2.72 -17.33
CA LYS A 413 19.72 1.59 -18.11
C LYS A 413 20.46 1.48 -19.43
N ASP A 414 21.00 0.29 -19.65
CA ASP A 414 21.66 -0.10 -20.88
C ASP A 414 20.66 -0.44 -21.99
N PHE A 415 20.68 0.37 -23.05
CA PHE A 415 19.94 0.17 -24.29
C PHE A 415 20.85 -0.41 -25.38
N GLU A 416 20.63 -1.70 -25.67
CA GLU A 416 21.40 -2.48 -26.63
C GLU A 416 20.75 -2.43 -28.03
N PRO A 417 21.54 -2.37 -29.12
CA PRO A 417 21.02 -2.34 -30.48
C PRO A 417 20.12 -3.54 -30.79
N GLY A 418 18.95 -3.27 -31.38
CA GLY A 418 17.99 -4.30 -31.78
C GLY A 418 17.17 -4.93 -30.64
N GLN A 419 17.41 -4.54 -29.38
CA GLN A 419 16.63 -5.05 -28.25
C GLN A 419 15.30 -4.30 -28.06
N THR A 420 14.34 -4.98 -27.44
CA THR A 420 13.05 -4.40 -27.04
C THR A 420 12.97 -4.28 -25.53
N TYR A 421 12.62 -3.09 -25.06
CA TYR A 421 12.42 -2.76 -23.66
C TYR A 421 10.94 -2.48 -23.39
N VAL A 422 10.43 -2.95 -22.26
CA VAL A 422 9.01 -2.89 -21.90
C VAL A 422 8.84 -2.08 -20.63
N PHE A 423 7.86 -1.18 -20.64
CA PHE A 423 7.50 -0.32 -19.53
C PHE A 423 5.97 -0.35 -19.34
N MET A 424 5.53 -0.44 -18.09
CA MET A 424 4.12 -0.24 -17.74
C MET A 424 3.89 1.23 -17.42
N VAL A 425 2.87 1.82 -18.05
CA VAL A 425 2.48 3.22 -17.90
C VAL A 425 0.99 3.24 -17.61
N GLY A 426 0.62 3.64 -16.39
CA GLY A 426 -0.77 3.90 -16.07
C GLY A 426 -1.16 5.35 -16.34
N THR A 427 -2.45 5.59 -16.58
CA THR A 427 -2.95 6.94 -16.90
C THR A 427 -4.17 7.30 -16.07
N SER A 428 -4.15 8.51 -15.51
CA SER A 428 -5.26 9.07 -14.73
C SER A 428 -6.51 9.39 -15.56
N ASP A 429 -6.34 9.59 -16.87
CA ASP A 429 -7.42 9.82 -17.83
C ASP A 429 -7.67 8.59 -18.72
N ASP A 430 -8.90 8.50 -19.23
CA ASP A 430 -9.25 7.57 -20.33
C ASP A 430 -8.79 8.21 -21.64
N LEU A 431 -7.67 7.71 -22.18
CA LEU A 431 -7.06 8.29 -23.38
C LEU A 431 -7.81 7.86 -24.65
N GLY A 432 -8.68 6.84 -24.55
CA GLY A 432 -9.28 6.20 -25.70
C GLY A 432 -8.23 5.55 -26.59
N THR A 433 -8.29 5.81 -27.90
CA THR A 433 -7.28 5.26 -28.82
C THR A 433 -6.02 6.11 -28.79
N VAL A 434 -4.88 5.52 -28.42
CA VAL A 434 -3.58 6.19 -28.45
C VAL A 434 -3.17 6.49 -29.90
N THR A 435 -2.89 7.76 -30.20
CA THR A 435 -2.59 8.30 -31.52
C THR A 435 -1.15 8.79 -31.69
N SER A 436 -0.48 9.14 -30.59
CA SER A 436 0.96 9.44 -30.60
C SER A 436 1.61 9.20 -29.25
N VAL A 437 2.93 9.08 -29.25
CA VAL A 437 3.75 8.90 -28.06
C VAL A 437 4.94 9.84 -28.12
N ASP A 438 5.11 10.63 -27.07
CA ASP A 438 6.31 11.44 -26.86
C ASP A 438 7.32 10.64 -26.06
N VAL A 439 8.55 10.56 -26.54
CA VAL A 439 9.69 9.98 -25.82
C VAL A 439 10.74 11.07 -25.63
N GLN A 440 11.24 11.21 -24.40
CA GLN A 440 12.36 12.07 -24.04
C GLN A 440 13.34 11.29 -23.16
N TRP A 441 14.64 11.55 -23.29
CA TRP A 441 15.66 10.88 -22.49
C TRP A 441 16.81 11.82 -22.16
N GLU A 442 17.53 11.52 -21.08
CA GLU A 442 18.68 12.26 -20.56
C GLU A 442 19.84 11.28 -20.21
N GLU A 443 21.09 11.71 -20.40
CA GLU A 443 22.32 10.96 -20.07
C GLU A 443 22.97 11.56 -18.80
N ASP A 444 23.79 10.80 -18.08
CA ASP A 444 24.61 11.36 -16.99
C ASP A 444 25.68 12.27 -17.61
N ASP A 445 25.45 13.57 -17.51
CA ASP A 445 26.37 14.57 -18.01
C ASP A 445 27.60 14.58 -17.08
N ASP A 446 28.65 13.83 -17.48
CA ASP A 446 29.98 13.87 -16.86
C ASP A 446 30.54 15.30 -17.01
N TRP A 447 30.06 16.25 -16.20
CA TRP A 447 30.28 17.69 -16.35
C TRP A 447 31.77 18.05 -16.24
N TYR A 448 32.59 17.14 -15.73
CA TYR A 448 34.03 17.25 -15.57
C TYR A 448 34.84 16.61 -16.71
N ASN A 449 34.19 15.91 -17.65
CA ASN A 449 34.81 15.26 -18.80
C ASN A 449 34.61 16.12 -20.08
N PRO A 450 35.58 16.95 -20.47
CA PRO A 450 35.42 17.83 -21.63
C PRO A 450 35.31 17.10 -22.98
N PHE A 451 35.49 15.77 -23.01
CA PHE A 451 35.30 14.96 -24.21
C PHE A 451 33.83 14.62 -24.48
N THR A 452 32.95 14.61 -23.47
CA THR A 452 31.50 14.37 -23.65
C THR A 452 30.80 15.59 -24.24
N TRP A 453 31.31 16.81 -24.01
CA TRP A 453 30.76 18.07 -24.57
C TRP A 453 30.76 18.18 -26.09
N PHE A 454 31.52 17.33 -26.78
CA PHE A 454 31.57 17.27 -28.25
C PHE A 454 30.86 16.03 -28.81
N ASN A 455 30.33 15.18 -27.93
CA ASN A 455 29.48 14.05 -28.31
C ASN A 455 28.03 14.55 -28.32
N SER A 456 27.28 14.20 -29.37
CA SER A 456 25.84 14.46 -29.42
C SER A 456 25.17 13.10 -29.46
N PRO A 457 25.01 12.46 -28.30
CA PRO A 457 24.50 11.10 -28.24
C PRO A 457 23.07 11.11 -28.77
N THR A 458 22.75 10.06 -29.53
CA THR A 458 21.43 9.90 -30.12
C THR A 458 20.90 8.51 -29.83
N LEU A 459 19.66 8.44 -29.37
CA LEU A 459 18.91 7.21 -29.18
C LEU A 459 18.09 6.95 -30.46
N VAL A 460 18.31 5.81 -31.11
CA VAL A 460 17.61 5.50 -32.38
C VAL A 460 16.60 4.39 -32.14
N LEU A 461 15.31 4.75 -32.19
CA LEU A 461 14.20 3.81 -32.12
C LEU A 461 13.88 3.28 -33.53
N ASP A 462 13.54 2.00 -33.63
CA ASP A 462 12.97 1.38 -34.86
C ASP A 462 11.45 1.32 -34.79
N ARG A 463 10.94 0.89 -33.64
CA ARG A 463 9.52 0.64 -33.44
C ARG A 463 9.12 0.91 -32.00
N LEU A 464 7.96 1.52 -31.85
CA LEU A 464 7.28 1.68 -30.57
C LEU A 464 5.90 1.02 -30.67
N THR A 465 5.52 0.23 -29.66
CA THR A 465 4.16 -0.31 -29.54
C THR A 465 3.56 0.06 -28.19
N VAL A 466 2.27 0.39 -28.20
CA VAL A 466 1.49 0.63 -26.98
C VAL A 466 0.35 -0.37 -26.96
N ASP A 467 0.34 -1.25 -25.96
CA ASP A 467 -0.78 -2.15 -25.71
C ASP A 467 -1.61 -1.63 -24.54
N THR A 468 -2.85 -1.22 -24.78
CA THR A 468 -3.78 -0.79 -23.72
C THR A 468 -4.46 -2.01 -23.11
N ALA A 469 -4.25 -2.22 -21.81
CA ALA A 469 -4.85 -3.32 -21.06
C ALA A 469 -6.38 -3.21 -21.03
N GLY A 470 -7.05 -4.36 -21.04
CA GLY A 470 -8.51 -4.42 -21.07
C GLY A 470 -9.05 -5.68 -20.44
N PRO A 471 -10.36 -5.74 -20.14
CA PRO A 471 -10.90 -6.82 -19.33
C PRO A 471 -10.76 -8.20 -19.99
N ASN A 472 -10.98 -8.29 -21.29
CA ASN A 472 -10.93 -9.56 -22.05
C ASN A 472 -9.79 -9.59 -23.08
N THR A 473 -9.44 -8.43 -23.63
CA THR A 473 -8.45 -8.25 -24.68
C THR A 473 -7.71 -6.95 -24.42
N PHE A 474 -6.47 -6.85 -24.90
CA PHE A 474 -5.76 -5.57 -25.02
C PHE A 474 -5.83 -5.09 -26.48
N SER A 475 -5.70 -3.78 -26.68
CA SER A 475 -5.58 -3.18 -28.01
C SER A 475 -4.14 -2.75 -28.26
N THR A 476 -3.64 -2.93 -29.48
CA THR A 476 -2.26 -2.57 -29.85
C THR A 476 -2.26 -1.40 -30.83
N ALA A 477 -1.50 -0.36 -30.51
CA ALA A 477 -1.10 0.70 -31.43
C ALA A 477 0.39 0.56 -31.76
N THR A 478 0.75 0.63 -33.04
CA THR A 478 2.15 0.54 -33.51
C THR A 478 2.57 1.85 -34.16
N PHE A 479 3.75 2.29 -33.77
CA PHE A 479 4.35 3.56 -34.14
C PHE A 479 5.73 3.25 -34.71
N CYS A 480 6.06 3.83 -35.86
CA CYS A 480 7.35 3.66 -36.51
C CYS A 480 8.06 5.01 -36.51
N THR A 481 9.30 5.02 -36.06
CA THR A 481 10.17 6.20 -36.03
C THR A 481 10.98 6.30 -37.31
N SER A 482 11.34 7.51 -37.70
CA SER A 482 12.33 7.69 -38.76
C SER A 482 13.73 7.33 -38.21
N PRO A 483 14.68 6.87 -39.03
CA PRO A 483 16.03 6.51 -38.58
C PRO A 483 16.86 7.71 -38.06
N SER A 484 16.30 8.93 -38.05
CA SER A 484 16.88 10.06 -37.34
C SER A 484 16.89 9.77 -35.83
N GLY A 485 18.08 9.72 -35.23
CA GLY A 485 18.20 9.54 -33.78
C GLY A 485 17.62 10.71 -32.99
N LEU A 486 17.15 10.40 -31.78
CA LEU A 486 16.66 11.33 -30.78
C LEU A 486 17.85 11.87 -29.98
N ALA A 487 18.15 13.16 -30.13
CA ALA A 487 19.18 13.79 -29.31
C ALA A 487 18.73 13.85 -27.85
N GLU A 488 19.71 13.84 -26.95
CA GLU A 488 19.49 14.02 -25.51
C GLU A 488 18.69 15.30 -25.21
N GLY A 489 17.76 15.23 -24.25
CA GLY A 489 16.91 16.34 -23.84
C GLY A 489 15.83 16.75 -24.85
N GLU A 490 15.87 16.25 -26.10
CA GLU A 490 14.83 16.47 -27.09
C GLU A 490 13.65 15.50 -26.91
N THR A 491 12.44 15.98 -27.21
CA THR A 491 11.24 15.15 -27.27
C THR A 491 10.95 14.74 -28.70
N ILE A 492 10.79 13.43 -28.96
CA ILE A 492 10.28 12.93 -30.24
C ILE A 492 8.83 12.51 -30.09
N THR A 493 7.95 13.13 -30.89
CA THR A 493 6.56 12.69 -31.03
C THR A 493 6.45 11.67 -32.15
N VAL A 494 6.11 10.43 -31.81
CA VAL A 494 5.88 9.34 -32.76
C VAL A 494 4.38 9.17 -32.97
N THR A 495 3.90 9.30 -34.21
CA THR A 495 2.47 9.21 -34.55
C THR A 495 2.08 7.85 -35.13
N VAL A 496 0.81 7.46 -34.98
CA VAL A 496 0.27 6.22 -35.58
C VAL A 496 0.36 6.31 -37.10
N GLY A 497 1.03 5.33 -37.73
CA GLY A 497 1.03 5.12 -39.17
C GLY A 497 2.29 5.59 -39.89
N GLY A 498 3.08 4.64 -40.38
CA GLY A 498 4.28 4.92 -41.18
C GLY A 498 5.27 3.77 -41.37
N CYS A 499 4.92 2.51 -41.03
CA CYS A 499 5.82 1.36 -41.22
C CYS A 499 5.88 0.92 -42.70
N GLY A 500 6.22 1.85 -43.59
CA GLY A 500 6.52 1.59 -44.99
C GLY A 500 8.04 1.49 -45.16
N GLY A 501 8.55 0.26 -45.27
CA GLY A 501 9.81 0.05 -46.00
C GLY A 501 9.69 0.61 -47.43
N PRO A 502 10.83 0.84 -48.12
CA PRO A 502 10.91 1.74 -49.27
C PRO A 502 9.89 1.36 -50.37
N ILE A 503 9.13 2.34 -50.86
CA ILE A 503 8.43 2.21 -52.13
C ILE A 503 9.50 2.12 -53.21
N THR A 504 9.87 0.88 -53.56
CA THR A 504 10.52 0.57 -54.83
C THR A 504 9.44 0.04 -55.76
N GLY A 505 9.18 0.83 -56.79
CA GLY A 505 8.28 0.58 -57.90
C GLY A 505 8.49 1.66 -58.93
#